data_AF-A0A817RIL7-F1
#
_entry.id   AF-A0A817RIL7-F1
#
_cell.length_a   1.000
_cell.length_b   1.000
_cell.length_c   1.000
_cell.angle_alpha   90.00
_cell.angle_beta   90.00
_cell.angle_gamma   90.00
#
_symmetry.space_group_name_H-M   'P 1'
#
loop_
_entity.id
_entity.type
_entity.pdbx_description
1 polymer ?
#
loop_
_entity_poly.entity_id
_entity_poly.type
_entity_poly.pdbx_seq_one_letter_code
_entity_poly.pdbx_strand_id
1 'polypeptide(L)'
;MARASNNKIKIGVHWKNSLSIDISSSTSPRHPKLIELDPNIPLSDYISKICDDWKIPVSNSIHYALRYDDIHKFVTEQNRHQIPTGQVFYLSLSHEDEVQDILKYLSSNDYQRYDSTVLERLKLAGEDETFALEFVKQNGLQYLLKLFTNDGKLN
;
A
#
# COMPACT_ATOMS: atom_id res chain seq x y z
N MET A 1 -32.40 -10.08 25.16
CA MET A 1 -31.15 -9.30 25.09
C MET A 1 -30.12 -10.11 24.32
N ALA A 2 -29.92 -9.83 23.04
CA ALA A 2 -28.84 -10.46 22.27
C ALA A 2 -27.52 -9.81 22.69
N ARG A 3 -26.56 -10.60 23.19
CA ARG A 3 -25.18 -10.15 23.37
C ARG A 3 -24.65 -9.74 22.00
N ALA A 4 -24.26 -8.49 21.82
CA ALA A 4 -23.45 -8.10 20.68
C ALA A 4 -22.20 -9.01 20.67
N SER A 5 -22.06 -9.83 19.65
CA SER A 5 -20.85 -10.61 19.43
C SER A 5 -19.71 -9.61 19.28
N ASN A 6 -18.80 -9.56 20.25
CA ASN A 6 -17.66 -8.66 20.24
C ASN A 6 -16.64 -9.18 19.22
N ASN A 7 -16.92 -8.99 17.92
CA ASN A 7 -16.15 -9.54 16.81
C ASN A 7 -14.89 -8.71 16.51
N LYS A 8 -14.29 -8.14 17.55
CA LYS A 8 -13.05 -7.36 17.43
C LYS A 8 -11.87 -8.31 17.26
N ILE A 9 -10.98 -7.98 16.33
CA ILE A 9 -9.77 -8.77 16.08
C ILE A 9 -8.53 -7.98 16.49
N LYS A 10 -7.53 -8.68 17.03
CA LYS A 10 -6.26 -8.06 17.41
C LYS A 10 -5.24 -8.28 16.31
N ILE A 11 -4.56 -7.22 15.87
CA ILE A 11 -3.55 -7.27 14.82
C ILE A 11 -2.27 -6.59 15.28
N GLY A 12 -1.12 -7.03 14.76
CA GLY A 12 0.14 -6.32 14.88
C GLY A 12 0.33 -5.39 13.69
N VAL A 13 0.82 -4.18 13.91
CA VAL A 13 1.24 -3.27 12.83
C VAL A 13 2.65 -2.76 13.10
N HIS A 14 3.55 -2.92 12.15
CA HIS A 14 4.88 -2.33 12.22
C HIS A 14 5.14 -1.38 11.05
N TRP A 15 6.19 -0.59 11.17
CA TRP A 15 6.68 0.22 10.07
C TRP A 15 7.58 -0.63 9.18
N LYS A 16 7.40 -0.56 7.87
CA LYS A 16 8.33 -1.13 6.88
C LYS A 16 8.73 0.00 5.96
N ASN A 17 10.02 0.33 5.93
CA ASN A 17 10.55 1.33 5.01
C ASN A 17 10.52 0.74 3.60
N SER A 18 9.37 0.85 2.92
CA SER A 18 9.25 0.49 1.51
C SER A 18 10.07 1.49 0.71
N LEU A 19 10.98 0.99 -0.11
CA LEU A 19 11.97 1.74 -0.91
C LEU A 19 11.33 2.81 -1.81
N SER A 20 10.92 3.97 -1.30
CA SER A 20 10.83 5.26 -2.03
C SER A 20 10.62 6.41 -1.03
N ILE A 21 11.49 7.42 -1.10
CA ILE A 21 11.44 8.72 -0.41
C ILE A 21 11.80 8.67 1.09
N ASP A 22 13.03 9.10 1.29
CA ASP A 22 13.72 9.39 2.53
C ASP A 22 12.84 10.18 3.52
N ILE A 23 12.22 9.50 4.49
CA ILE A 23 11.69 10.13 5.72
C ILE A 23 12.82 10.12 6.75
N SER A 24 13.93 10.80 6.43
CA SER A 24 15.12 10.93 7.28
C SER A 24 14.98 11.98 8.39
N SER A 25 13.79 12.55 8.63
CA SER A 25 13.63 13.63 9.64
C SER A 25 12.93 13.21 10.95
N SER A 26 12.32 12.03 11.07
CA SER A 26 11.74 11.62 12.35
C SER A 26 12.72 10.77 13.16
N THR A 27 13.42 11.40 14.10
CA THR A 27 14.30 10.79 15.10
C THR A 27 13.59 9.88 16.11
N SER A 28 12.29 9.66 15.95
CA SER A 28 11.48 8.86 16.89
C SER A 28 11.38 7.40 16.43
N PRO A 29 11.75 6.42 17.29
CA PRO A 29 11.60 5.01 16.96
C PRO A 29 10.11 4.67 16.78
N ARG A 30 9.77 4.09 15.63
CA ARG A 30 8.41 3.60 15.33
C ARG A 30 8.28 2.17 15.82
N HIS A 31 7.88 2.03 17.08
CA HIS A 31 7.67 0.71 17.68
C HIS A 31 6.42 0.04 17.07
N PRO A 32 6.45 -1.29 16.86
CA PRO A 32 5.27 -2.06 16.49
C PRO A 32 4.11 -1.84 17.46
N LYS A 33 2.89 -1.88 16.94
CA LYS A 33 1.66 -1.61 17.67
C LYS A 33 0.72 -2.79 17.62
N LEU A 34 0.07 -3.05 18.75
CA LEU A 34 -1.07 -3.96 18.82
C LEU A 34 -2.35 -3.14 18.70
N ILE A 35 -3.18 -3.48 17.73
CA ILE A 35 -4.42 -2.75 17.42
C ILE A 35 -5.60 -3.71 17.53
N GLU A 36 -6.65 -3.27 18.20
CA GLU A 36 -7.94 -3.97 18.22
C GLU A 36 -8.85 -3.35 17.17
N LEU A 37 -9.04 -4.06 16.04
CA LEU A 37 -9.92 -3.65 14.96
C LEU A 37 -11.36 -4.01 15.30
N ASP A 38 -12.22 -3.01 15.32
CA ASP A 38 -13.66 -3.10 15.38
C ASP A 38 -14.20 -2.99 13.94
N PRO A 39 -15.00 -3.95 13.46
CA PRO A 39 -15.54 -3.92 12.10
C PRO A 39 -16.45 -2.70 11.84
N ASN A 40 -16.93 -2.01 12.89
CA ASN A 40 -17.77 -0.82 12.75
C ASN A 40 -16.97 0.49 12.63
N ILE A 41 -15.66 0.44 12.86
CA ILE A 41 -14.77 1.60 12.75
C ILE A 41 -14.00 1.51 11.42
N PRO A 42 -14.04 2.56 10.57
CA PRO A 42 -13.28 2.59 9.32
C PRO A 42 -11.78 2.34 9.50
N LEU A 43 -11.14 1.65 8.55
CA LEU A 43 -9.70 1.45 8.51
C LEU A 43 -8.94 2.79 8.48
N SER A 44 -9.51 3.81 7.83
CA SER A 44 -8.94 5.17 7.80
C SER A 44 -8.70 5.72 9.20
N ASP A 45 -9.63 5.51 10.13
CA ASP A 45 -9.52 6.03 11.49
C ASP A 45 -8.38 5.33 12.26
N TYR A 46 -8.21 4.02 12.04
CA TYR A 46 -7.08 3.28 12.57
C TYR A 46 -5.76 3.75 11.96
N ILE A 47 -5.71 3.96 10.65
CA ILE A 47 -4.51 4.44 9.95
C ILE A 47 -4.14 5.84 10.46
N SER A 48 -5.08 6.78 10.57
CA SER A 48 -4.84 8.11 11.12
C SER A 48 -4.31 8.05 12.55
N LYS A 49 -4.85 7.15 13.40
CA LYS A 49 -4.35 6.95 14.76
C LYS A 49 -2.94 6.38 14.79
N ILE A 50 -2.63 5.40 13.94
CA ILE A 50 -1.27 4.84 13.81
C ILE A 50 -0.29 5.94 13.38
N CYS A 51 -0.68 6.77 12.40
CA CYS A 51 0.11 7.89 11.92
C CYS A 51 0.39 8.90 13.04
N ASP A 52 -0.64 9.34 13.77
CA ASP A 52 -0.49 10.29 14.89
C ASP A 52 0.46 9.76 15.98
N ASP A 53 0.29 8.49 16.33
CA ASP A 53 1.15 7.82 17.30
C ASP A 53 2.63 7.76 16.84
N TRP A 54 2.86 7.52 15.54
CA TRP A 54 4.20 7.48 14.94
C TRP A 54 4.70 8.86 14.48
N LYS A 55 4.02 9.94 14.88
CA LYS A 55 4.39 11.33 14.55
C LYS A 55 4.44 11.61 13.05
N ILE A 56 3.63 10.89 12.29
CA ILE A 56 3.32 11.20 10.89
C ILE A 56 2.16 12.19 10.91
N PRO A 57 2.28 13.35 10.22
CA PRO A 57 1.17 14.31 10.16
C PRO A 57 -0.12 13.63 9.76
N VAL A 58 -1.21 13.86 10.51
CA VAL A 58 -2.50 13.22 10.24
C VAL A 58 -3.02 13.58 8.84
N SER A 59 -2.69 14.76 8.31
CA SER A 59 -2.94 15.16 6.92
C SER A 59 -2.36 14.18 5.90
N ASN A 60 -1.28 13.48 6.26
CA ASN A 60 -0.61 12.53 5.38
C ASN A 60 -1.15 11.10 5.56
N SER A 61 -2.07 10.85 6.50
CA SER A 61 -2.60 9.50 6.76
C SER A 61 -3.36 8.92 5.57
N ILE A 62 -3.93 9.77 4.70
CA ILE A 62 -4.56 9.36 3.43
C ILE A 62 -3.59 8.67 2.48
N HIS A 63 -2.29 8.93 2.61
CA HIS A 63 -1.24 8.34 1.78
C HIS A 63 -0.78 6.97 2.28
N TYR A 64 -1.43 6.41 3.29
CA TYR A 64 -1.03 5.15 3.89
C TYR A 64 -2.14 4.10 3.88
N ALA A 65 -1.73 2.84 3.82
CA ALA A 65 -2.60 1.69 3.93
C ALA A 65 -1.93 0.56 4.74
N LEU A 66 -2.75 -0.37 5.24
CA LEU A 66 -2.26 -1.60 5.86
C LEU A 66 -2.00 -2.65 4.77
N ARG A 67 -0.87 -3.36 4.89
CA ARG A 67 -0.44 -4.36 3.92
C ARG A 67 0.08 -5.61 4.63
N TYR A 68 -0.24 -6.79 4.07
CA TYR A 68 0.24 -8.06 4.57
C TYR A 68 1.76 -8.15 4.41
N ASP A 69 2.47 -8.56 5.47
CA ASP A 69 3.94 -8.58 5.49
C ASP A 69 4.56 -9.63 4.57
N ASP A 70 3.83 -10.72 4.31
CA ASP A 70 4.25 -11.91 3.57
C ASP A 70 3.86 -11.90 2.09
N ILE A 71 2.63 -11.46 1.78
CA ILE A 71 2.05 -11.59 0.43
C ILE A 71 1.83 -10.25 -0.28
N HIS A 72 2.33 -9.14 0.25
CA HIS A 72 2.24 -7.82 -0.37
C HIS A 72 0.81 -7.41 -0.79
N LYS A 73 -0.21 -7.93 -0.10
CA LYS A 73 -1.63 -7.68 -0.39
C LYS A 73 -2.15 -6.50 0.44
N PHE A 74 -2.94 -5.62 -0.15
CA PHE A 74 -3.55 -4.50 0.58
C PHE A 74 -4.73 -4.96 1.43
N VAL A 75 -4.87 -4.37 2.61
CA VAL A 75 -6.07 -4.51 3.44
C VAL A 75 -7.06 -3.43 3.06
N THR A 76 -8.29 -3.82 2.76
CA THR A 76 -9.38 -2.93 2.35
C THR A 76 -10.60 -3.17 3.22
N GLU A 77 -11.56 -2.25 3.17
CA GLU A 77 -12.86 -2.45 3.85
C GLU A 77 -13.58 -3.71 3.35
N GLN A 78 -13.36 -4.07 2.08
CA GLN A 78 -13.96 -5.26 1.49
C GLN A 78 -13.33 -6.53 2.01
N ASN A 79 -12.02 -6.58 2.24
CA ASN A 79 -11.32 -7.82 2.61
C ASN A 79 -10.99 -7.94 4.10
N ARG A 80 -11.18 -6.88 4.91
CA ARG A 80 -10.82 -6.88 6.35
C ARG A 80 -11.53 -7.93 7.19
N HIS A 81 -12.69 -8.43 6.75
CA HIS A 81 -13.43 -9.50 7.41
C HIS A 81 -12.71 -10.86 7.36
N GLN A 82 -11.72 -11.01 6.47
CA GLN A 82 -10.94 -12.22 6.28
C GLN A 82 -9.67 -12.25 7.14
N ILE A 83 -9.38 -11.16 7.86
CA ILE A 83 -8.16 -11.02 8.65
C ILE A 83 -8.23 -11.93 9.90
N PRO A 84 -7.28 -12.87 10.08
CA PRO A 84 -7.20 -13.63 11.30
C PRO A 84 -6.67 -12.79 12.46
N THR A 85 -7.14 -13.08 13.67
CA THR A 85 -6.54 -12.48 14.88
C THR A 85 -5.10 -12.93 15.04
N GLY A 86 -4.21 -12.01 15.43
CA GLY A 86 -2.78 -12.23 15.52
C GLY A 86 -2.02 -11.94 14.23
N GLN A 87 -2.71 -11.63 13.12
CA GLN A 87 -2.06 -11.25 11.87
C GLN A 87 -1.20 -10.00 12.06
N VAL A 88 -0.03 -10.01 11.42
CA VAL A 88 0.88 -8.87 11.39
C VAL A 88 0.83 -8.20 10.02
N PHE A 89 0.76 -6.88 10.05
CA PHE A 89 0.76 -6.00 8.90
C PHE A 89 1.89 -4.99 9.01
N TYR A 90 2.21 -4.37 7.89
CA TYR A 90 2.97 -3.13 7.89
C TYR A 90 2.13 -1.98 7.34
N LEU A 91 2.45 -0.77 7.81
CA LEU A 91 1.96 0.45 7.20
C LEU A 91 2.83 0.77 5.98
N SER A 92 2.21 0.89 4.81
CA SER A 92 2.86 1.23 3.54
C SER A 92 2.20 2.45 2.92
N LEU A 93 2.76 2.96 1.82
CA LEU A 93 2.03 3.85 0.94
C LEU A 93 0.70 3.21 0.50
N SER A 94 -0.30 4.06 0.25
CA SER A 94 -1.59 3.65 -0.32
C SER A 94 -1.40 2.99 -1.70
N HIS A 95 -2.39 2.22 -2.15
CA HIS A 95 -2.34 1.65 -3.48
C HIS A 95 -2.42 2.73 -4.56
N GLU A 96 -3.15 3.83 -4.30
CA GLU A 96 -3.20 4.99 -5.19
C GLU A 96 -1.83 5.64 -5.37
N ASP A 97 -1.11 5.90 -4.27
CA ASP A 97 0.22 6.50 -4.32
C ASP A 97 1.25 5.56 -4.93
N GLU A 98 1.17 4.26 -4.63
CA GLU A 98 2.05 3.25 -5.24
C GLU A 98 1.83 3.15 -6.76
N VAL A 99 0.58 3.15 -7.23
CA VAL A 99 0.27 3.22 -8.66
C VAL A 99 0.83 4.51 -9.26
N GLN A 100 0.58 5.66 -8.64
CA GLN A 100 1.06 6.95 -9.13
C GLN A 100 2.59 6.99 -9.25
N ASP A 101 3.31 6.46 -8.28
CA ASP A 101 4.77 6.41 -8.30
C ASP A 101 5.29 5.50 -9.42
N ILE A 102 4.65 4.35 -9.63
CA ILE A 102 4.97 3.48 -10.77
C ILE A 102 4.66 4.19 -12.10
N LEU A 103 3.49 4.84 -12.24
CA LEU A 103 3.12 5.52 -13.48
C LEU A 103 4.04 6.70 -13.81
N LYS A 104 4.44 7.51 -12.82
CA LYS A 104 5.45 8.57 -13.00
C LYS A 104 6.72 7.99 -13.62
N TYR A 105 7.17 6.86 -13.10
CA TYR A 105 8.34 6.19 -13.62
C TYR A 105 8.15 5.65 -15.04
N LEU A 106 7.06 4.92 -15.32
CA LEU A 106 6.77 4.40 -16.66
C LEU A 106 6.56 5.52 -17.69
N SER A 107 6.14 6.71 -17.25
CA SER A 107 5.99 7.90 -18.09
C SER A 107 7.30 8.65 -18.36
N SER A 108 8.34 8.41 -17.56
CA SER A 108 9.63 9.02 -17.80
C SER A 108 10.21 8.39 -19.06
N ASN A 109 10.43 9.20 -20.10
CA ASN A 109 11.03 8.77 -21.38
C ASN A 109 12.52 8.39 -21.24
N ASP A 110 12.94 8.00 -20.04
CA ASP A 110 14.29 7.59 -19.70
C ASP A 110 14.35 6.06 -19.77
N TYR A 111 14.26 5.52 -20.99
CA TYR A 111 14.23 4.08 -21.27
C TYR A 111 15.50 3.35 -20.81
N GLN A 112 16.60 4.09 -20.61
CA GLN A 112 17.85 3.57 -20.05
C GLN A 112 17.77 3.36 -18.54
N ARG A 113 16.77 3.95 -17.90
CA ARG A 113 16.53 3.92 -16.46
C ARG A 113 15.32 3.08 -16.09
N TYR A 114 14.87 2.16 -16.96
CA TYR A 114 14.09 1.00 -16.55
C TYR A 114 14.94 0.10 -15.65
N ASP A 115 15.25 0.61 -14.48
CA ASP A 115 15.60 -0.15 -13.32
C ASP A 115 14.62 -1.33 -13.20
N SER A 116 15.19 -2.52 -13.32
CA SER A 116 14.53 -3.81 -13.11
C SER A 116 13.71 -3.83 -11.82
N THR A 117 14.08 -3.02 -10.83
CA THR A 117 13.37 -2.90 -9.56
C THR A 117 11.93 -2.40 -9.71
N VAL A 118 11.63 -1.49 -10.65
CA VAL A 118 10.25 -0.96 -10.81
C VAL A 118 9.36 -1.94 -11.55
N LEU A 119 9.89 -2.65 -12.56
CA LEU A 119 9.13 -3.69 -13.25
C LEU A 119 8.91 -4.91 -12.33
N GLU A 120 9.89 -5.24 -11.49
CA GLU A 120 9.72 -6.24 -10.43
C GLU A 120 8.68 -5.81 -9.40
N ARG A 121 8.71 -4.55 -8.95
CA ARG A 121 7.67 -3.99 -8.06
C ARG A 121 6.30 -4.03 -8.70
N LEU A 122 6.17 -3.67 -9.97
CA LEU A 122 4.91 -3.75 -10.71
C LEU A 122 4.42 -5.21 -10.82
N LYS A 123 5.32 -6.17 -11.08
CA LYS A 123 4.97 -7.58 -11.12
C LYS A 123 4.42 -8.05 -9.77
N LEU A 124 5.12 -7.75 -8.67
CA LEU A 124 4.69 -8.15 -7.32
C LEU A 124 3.39 -7.46 -6.91
N ALA A 125 3.27 -6.15 -7.15
CA ALA A 125 2.07 -5.40 -6.82
C ALA A 125 0.87 -5.82 -7.68
N GLY A 126 1.09 -6.21 -8.94
CA GLY A 126 0.06 -6.65 -9.87
C GLY A 126 -0.66 -7.94 -9.47
N GLU A 127 -0.11 -8.72 -8.53
CA GLU A 127 -0.79 -9.88 -7.94
C GLU A 127 -1.90 -9.48 -6.95
N ASP A 128 -1.87 -8.25 -6.43
CA ASP A 128 -2.91 -7.69 -5.58
C ASP A 128 -4.03 -7.06 -6.42
N GLU A 129 -5.25 -7.54 -6.22
CA GLU A 129 -6.44 -7.07 -6.95
C GLU A 129 -6.71 -5.57 -6.73
N THR A 130 -6.48 -5.05 -5.51
CA THR A 130 -6.70 -3.63 -5.18
C THR A 130 -5.76 -2.75 -6.01
N PHE A 131 -4.48 -3.09 -6.04
CA PHE A 131 -3.49 -2.43 -6.85
C PHE A 131 -3.80 -2.56 -8.34
N ALA A 132 -4.11 -3.78 -8.82
CA ALA A 132 -4.37 -4.03 -10.23
C ALA A 132 -5.57 -3.22 -10.75
N LEU A 133 -6.66 -3.16 -9.98
CA LEU A 133 -7.84 -2.35 -10.32
C LEU A 133 -7.50 -0.85 -10.38
N GLU A 134 -6.76 -0.34 -9.40
CA GLU A 134 -6.35 1.07 -9.39
C GLU A 134 -5.40 1.39 -10.56
N PHE A 135 -4.47 0.49 -10.86
CA PHE A 135 -3.54 0.62 -12.00
C PHE A 135 -4.29 0.68 -13.33
N VAL A 136 -5.29 -0.18 -13.53
CA VAL A 136 -6.15 -0.16 -14.73
C VAL A 136 -6.97 1.12 -14.80
N LYS A 137 -7.61 1.52 -13.69
CA LYS A 137 -8.40 2.75 -13.58
C LYS A 137 -7.60 4.00 -13.92
N GLN A 138 -6.30 4.01 -13.64
CA GLN A 138 -5.38 5.11 -13.97
C GLN A 138 -4.71 4.96 -15.35
N ASN A 139 -5.24 4.12 -16.24
CA ASN A 139 -4.72 3.87 -17.59
C ASN A 139 -3.30 3.27 -17.62
N GLY A 140 -2.87 2.57 -16.57
CA GLY A 140 -1.53 2.01 -16.48
C GLY A 140 -1.17 1.05 -17.61
N LEU A 141 -2.15 0.31 -18.15
CA LEU A 141 -1.95 -0.57 -19.30
C LEU A 141 -1.46 0.19 -20.55
N GLN A 142 -1.87 1.44 -20.75
CA GLN A 142 -1.42 2.25 -21.88
C GLN A 142 0.07 2.60 -21.78
N TYR A 143 0.58 2.79 -20.56
CA TYR A 143 2.00 3.00 -20.33
C TYR A 143 2.78 1.71 -20.65
N LEU A 144 2.29 0.54 -20.23
CA LEU A 144 2.93 -0.73 -20.57
C LEU A 144 2.97 -0.99 -22.07
N LEU A 145 1.86 -0.75 -22.78
CA LEU A 145 1.84 -0.88 -24.24
C LEU A 145 2.86 0.03 -24.90
N LYS A 146 2.97 1.30 -24.46
CA LYS A 146 3.98 2.24 -24.97
C LYS A 146 5.40 1.75 -24.78
N LEU A 147 5.72 1.06 -23.69
CA LEU A 147 7.04 0.45 -23.48
C LEU A 147 7.35 -0.55 -24.59
N PHE A 148 6.46 -1.52 -24.80
CA PHE A 148 6.65 -2.55 -25.81
C PHE A 148 6.66 -2.00 -27.24
N THR A 149 5.91 -0.93 -27.52
CA THR A 149 5.87 -0.33 -28.86
C THR A 149 6.98 0.68 -29.13
N ASN A 150 7.58 1.29 -28.10
CA ASN A 150 8.69 2.23 -28.29
C ASN A 150 10.06 1.52 -28.36
N ASP A 151 10.20 0.36 -27.70
CA ASP A 151 11.34 -0.55 -27.88
C ASP A 151 11.33 -1.25 -29.26
N GLY A 152 10.19 -1.19 -29.96
CA GLY A 152 10.00 -1.75 -31.29
C GLY A 152 9.54 -0.69 -32.27
N LYS A 153 10.50 -0.05 -32.97
CA LYS A 153 10.23 0.37 -34.34
C LYS A 153 9.52 -0.79 -35.05
N LEU A 154 8.23 -0.64 -35.31
CA LEU A 154 7.53 -1.43 -36.31
C LEU A 154 8.07 -0.95 -37.67
N ASN A 155 9.25 -1.45 -38.03
CA ASN A 155 9.69 -1.53 -39.41
C ASN A 155 9.10 -2.80 -40.02
#